data_AF-A0A4Y8TTH8-F1
#
_entry.id   AF-A0A4Y8TTH8-F1
#
_cell.length_a   1.000
_cell.length_b   1.000
_cell.length_c   1.000
_cell.angle_alpha   90.00
_cell.angle_beta   90.00
_cell.angle_gamma   90.00
#
_symmetry.space_group_name_H-M   'P 1'
#
loop_
_entity.id
_entity.type
_entity.pdbx_description
1 polymer ?
#
loop_
_entity_poly.entity_id
_entity_poly.type
_entity_poly.pdbx_seq_one_letter_code
_entity_poly.pdbx_strand_id
1 'polypeptide(L)'
;MPKAHLGKIAALTLTGLLSLNACSASAPQTEESSLPVPSAEEFLPLLAQTQSDGDKLPEGFEDTDSYDAQTRHLLATSDFGKHYVAVGNEGQLCMVTIPKPEQKDDDFEIAGTTCPTMDYVVENGVPLKVDGGENSLEVVTYLLPAGISSVTVENSMTGLRAEHPDIKAEDIQVISENDAVLLVMEEATAKELGTITINRSEADPLVLASLT
;
A
#
# COMPACT_ATOMS: atom_id res chain seq x y z
N MET A 1 -46.75 -39.17 -61.49
CA MET A 1 -46.74 -40.42 -60.71
C MET A 1 -47.48 -40.19 -59.40
N PRO A 2 -48.53 -40.98 -59.13
CA PRO A 2 -49.32 -40.89 -57.91
C PRO A 2 -48.75 -41.82 -56.82
N LYS A 3 -48.99 -41.51 -55.54
CA LYS A 3 -49.45 -42.52 -54.57
C LYS A 3 -49.93 -41.85 -53.28
N ALA A 4 -51.19 -42.15 -52.98
CA ALA A 4 -51.94 -41.83 -51.80
C ALA A 4 -51.59 -42.75 -50.61
N HIS A 5 -52.20 -42.42 -49.47
CA HIS A 5 -52.78 -43.28 -48.40
C HIS A 5 -52.26 -42.92 -46.99
N LEU A 6 -53.11 -42.40 -46.09
CA LEU A 6 -54.17 -43.02 -45.28
C LEU A 6 -53.64 -43.71 -44.01
N GLY A 7 -54.22 -43.34 -42.85
CA GLY A 7 -54.26 -44.13 -41.61
C GLY A 7 -53.89 -43.30 -40.37
N LYS A 8 -54.82 -42.83 -39.53
CA LYS A 8 -55.66 -43.50 -38.51
C LYS A 8 -54.92 -43.96 -37.22
N ILE A 9 -55.32 -43.31 -36.11
CA ILE A 9 -55.71 -43.86 -34.78
C ILE A 9 -54.67 -43.98 -33.63
N ALA A 10 -55.06 -43.34 -32.50
CA ALA A 10 -54.85 -43.63 -31.05
C ALA A 10 -53.40 -43.65 -30.49
N ALA A 11 -53.12 -43.47 -29.19
CA ALA A 11 -53.94 -43.45 -27.96
C ALA A 11 -53.21 -42.65 -26.85
N LEU A 12 -53.95 -42.34 -25.79
CA LEU A 12 -53.50 -41.81 -24.49
C LEU A 12 -52.27 -42.52 -23.89
N THR A 13 -51.39 -41.76 -23.25
CA THR A 13 -50.78 -42.14 -21.96
C THR A 13 -50.67 -40.95 -21.01
N LEU A 14 -51.13 -41.24 -19.79
CA LEU A 14 -51.21 -40.45 -18.58
C LEU A 14 -49.92 -40.66 -17.77
N THR A 15 -49.23 -39.63 -17.28
CA THR A 15 -48.53 -39.58 -15.97
C THR A 15 -47.74 -38.27 -15.81
N GLY A 16 -47.77 -37.71 -14.60
CA GLY A 16 -47.49 -36.31 -14.34
C GLY A 16 -46.03 -35.93 -14.06
N LEU A 17 -45.83 -34.63 -13.96
CA LEU A 17 -44.65 -34.01 -13.35
C LEU A 17 -45.09 -32.93 -12.38
N LEU A 18 -44.75 -33.15 -11.10
CA LEU A 18 -44.71 -32.16 -10.04
C LEU A 18 -43.67 -31.10 -10.42
N SER A 19 -44.11 -29.87 -10.70
CA SER A 19 -43.21 -28.71 -10.79
C SER A 19 -43.16 -28.05 -9.41
N LEU A 20 -41.97 -28.11 -8.80
CA LEU A 20 -41.62 -27.47 -7.55
C LEU A 20 -41.78 -25.95 -7.69
N ASN A 21 -42.54 -25.32 -6.78
CA ASN A 21 -42.51 -23.88 -6.59
C ASN A 21 -41.12 -23.51 -6.05
N ALA A 22 -40.26 -22.99 -6.91
CA ALA A 22 -39.00 -22.37 -6.51
C ALA A 22 -39.32 -21.06 -5.78
N CYS A 23 -39.15 -21.05 -4.46
CA CYS A 23 -39.08 -19.83 -3.66
C CYS A 23 -37.94 -18.98 -4.21
N SER A 24 -38.27 -17.88 -4.88
CA SER A 24 -37.31 -16.83 -5.21
C SER A 24 -36.92 -16.14 -3.90
N ALA A 25 -35.93 -16.69 -3.21
CA ALA A 25 -35.22 -15.98 -2.17
C ALA A 25 -34.39 -14.90 -2.88
N SER A 26 -34.87 -13.65 -2.85
CA SER A 26 -34.05 -12.50 -3.21
C SER A 26 -32.76 -12.58 -2.43
N ALA A 27 -31.64 -12.62 -3.14
CA ALA A 27 -30.32 -12.51 -2.52
C ALA A 27 -30.29 -11.21 -1.69
N PRO A 28 -29.73 -11.23 -0.48
CA PRO A 28 -29.45 -9.99 0.24
C PRO A 28 -28.57 -9.14 -0.68
N GLN A 29 -29.06 -7.97 -1.06
CA GLN A 29 -28.19 -6.95 -1.62
C GLN A 29 -27.29 -6.53 -0.47
N THR A 30 -26.06 -7.04 -0.45
CA THR A 30 -25.00 -6.46 0.34
C THR A 30 -24.88 -5.01 -0.13
N GLU A 31 -25.41 -4.07 0.65
CA GLU A 31 -25.10 -2.66 0.47
C GLU A 31 -23.59 -2.54 0.69
N GLU A 32 -22.89 -2.22 -0.38
CA GLU A 32 -21.49 -1.85 -0.38
C GLU A 32 -21.39 -0.56 0.44
N SER A 33 -21.15 -0.71 1.74
CA SER A 33 -20.94 0.41 2.64
C SER A 33 -19.59 1.04 2.28
N SER A 34 -19.58 1.93 1.30
CA SER A 34 -18.44 2.80 1.02
C SER A 34 -18.35 3.82 2.14
N LEU A 35 -17.67 3.44 3.22
CA LEU A 35 -17.18 4.43 4.17
C LEU A 35 -16.41 5.50 3.36
N PRO A 36 -16.61 6.80 3.65
CA PRO A 36 -15.92 7.84 2.92
C PRO A 36 -14.41 7.68 3.10
N VAL A 37 -13.69 7.78 1.99
CA VAL A 37 -12.23 7.71 2.00
C VAL A 37 -11.69 9.02 2.58
N PRO A 38 -10.84 8.98 3.62
CA PRO A 38 -10.28 10.17 4.24
C PRO A 38 -9.37 10.93 3.27
N SER A 39 -9.31 12.24 3.44
CA SER A 39 -8.27 13.07 2.86
C SER A 39 -6.87 12.72 3.42
N ALA A 40 -5.81 13.16 2.74
CA ALA A 40 -4.44 12.95 3.21
C ALA A 40 -4.22 13.56 4.60
N GLU A 41 -4.79 14.73 4.88
CA GLU A 41 -4.69 15.42 6.16
C GLU A 41 -5.51 14.75 7.27
N GLU A 42 -6.66 14.13 6.94
CA GLU A 42 -7.41 13.32 7.89
C GLU A 42 -6.68 12.01 8.21
N PHE A 43 -6.00 11.43 7.23
CA PHE A 43 -5.19 10.23 7.41
C PHE A 43 -3.91 10.52 8.21
N LEU A 44 -3.25 11.64 7.94
CA LEU A 44 -2.01 12.08 8.56
C LEU A 44 -2.15 13.54 9.03
N PRO A 45 -2.63 13.77 10.28
CA PRO A 45 -2.89 15.10 10.81
C PRO A 45 -1.69 16.04 10.84
N LEU A 46 -0.46 15.50 10.75
CA LEU A 46 0.76 16.29 10.57
C LEU A 46 0.67 17.22 9.35
N LEU A 47 0.04 16.79 8.26
CA LEU A 47 -0.06 17.54 7.00
C LEU A 47 -0.93 18.80 7.10
N ALA A 48 -1.80 18.88 8.11
CA ALA A 48 -2.59 20.09 8.38
C ALA A 48 -1.84 21.14 9.22
N GLN A 49 -0.63 20.81 9.70
CA GLN A 49 0.16 21.69 10.54
C GLN A 49 0.95 22.71 9.71
N THR A 50 1.40 23.77 10.34
CA THR A 50 2.30 24.72 9.69
C THR A 50 3.71 24.15 9.65
N GLN A 51 4.35 24.21 8.49
CA GLN A 51 5.76 23.82 8.34
C GLN A 51 6.68 24.57 9.30
N SER A 52 7.68 23.84 9.78
CA SER A 52 8.82 24.31 10.53
C SER A 52 10.09 24.28 9.68
N ASP A 53 11.18 24.84 10.20
CA ASP A 53 12.48 24.75 9.51
C ASP A 53 12.97 23.31 9.35
N GLY A 54 12.53 22.38 10.20
CA GLY A 54 12.86 20.94 10.10
C GLY A 54 12.18 20.23 8.94
N ASP A 55 11.14 20.84 8.36
CA ASP A 55 10.38 20.30 7.24
C ASP A 55 10.97 20.67 5.88
N LYS A 56 12.04 21.47 5.87
CA LYS A 56 12.78 21.80 4.64
C LYS A 56 13.52 20.57 4.14
N LEU A 57 13.53 20.42 2.82
CA LEU A 57 14.47 19.48 2.19
C LEU A 57 15.91 19.94 2.48
N PRO A 58 16.87 19.01 2.54
CA PRO A 58 18.28 19.34 2.66
C PRO A 58 18.76 20.18 1.47
N GLU A 59 19.89 20.85 1.64
CA GLU A 59 20.54 21.54 0.53
C GLU A 59 20.77 20.59 -0.66
N GLY A 60 20.61 21.09 -1.88
CA GLY A 60 20.77 20.30 -3.11
C GLY A 60 19.53 19.51 -3.55
N PHE A 61 18.49 19.45 -2.72
CA PHE A 61 17.23 18.80 -3.05
C PHE A 61 16.12 19.83 -3.30
N GLU A 62 15.36 19.60 -4.35
CA GLU A 62 14.22 20.45 -4.73
C GLU A 62 12.91 19.68 -4.61
N ASP A 63 11.84 20.43 -4.34
CA ASP A 63 10.48 19.93 -4.47
C ASP A 63 10.21 19.46 -5.90
N THR A 64 9.36 18.44 -6.03
CA THR A 64 8.85 18.04 -7.34
C THR A 64 7.50 18.68 -7.58
N ASP A 65 7.10 18.80 -8.85
CA ASP A 65 5.77 19.29 -9.23
C ASP A 65 4.64 18.31 -8.84
N SER A 66 4.91 17.21 -8.12
CA SER A 66 3.92 16.16 -7.80
C SER A 66 3.09 16.47 -6.54
N TYR A 67 3.56 17.39 -5.69
CA TYR A 67 2.92 17.72 -4.41
C TYR A 67 3.04 19.20 -4.06
N ASP A 68 2.19 19.67 -3.15
CA ASP A 68 2.28 21.03 -2.63
C ASP A 68 3.42 21.12 -1.62
N ALA A 69 4.50 21.79 -2.02
CA ALA A 69 5.69 22.04 -1.21
C ALA A 69 5.39 22.70 0.15
N GLN A 70 4.27 23.42 0.32
CA GLN A 70 3.87 24.05 1.58
C GLN A 70 3.23 23.08 2.58
N THR A 71 2.86 21.88 2.13
CA THR A 71 2.27 20.82 2.98
C THR A 71 3.30 19.76 3.40
N ARG A 72 4.53 19.87 2.90
CA ARG A 72 5.58 18.89 3.15
C ARG A 72 6.00 18.90 4.63
N HIS A 73 6.09 17.74 5.26
CA HIS A 73 6.64 17.59 6.58
C HIS A 73 7.69 16.50 6.65
N LEU A 74 8.74 16.69 7.44
CA LEU A 74 9.64 15.62 7.80
C LEU A 74 8.88 14.66 8.72
N LEU A 75 8.63 13.45 8.24
CA LEU A 75 7.92 12.44 9.02
C LEU A 75 8.87 11.68 9.94
N ALA A 76 10.02 11.25 9.40
CA ALA A 76 10.97 10.41 10.11
C ALA A 76 12.39 10.52 9.53
N THR A 77 13.38 10.18 10.35
CA THR A 77 14.77 9.93 9.92
C THR A 77 15.16 8.51 10.32
N SER A 78 15.67 7.73 9.38
CA SER A 78 16.19 6.36 9.57
C SER A 78 17.71 6.31 9.39
N ASP A 79 18.33 5.15 9.60
CA ASP A 79 19.73 4.98 9.16
C ASP A 79 19.87 4.93 7.64
N PHE A 80 18.77 4.74 6.91
CA PHE A 80 18.75 4.66 5.45
C PHE A 80 18.46 6.01 4.77
N GLY A 81 17.87 6.98 5.47
CA GLY A 81 17.52 8.26 4.85
C GLY A 81 16.60 9.16 5.68
N LYS A 82 16.18 10.27 5.06
CA LYS A 82 15.11 11.15 5.55
C LYS A 82 13.84 10.87 4.77
N HIS A 83 12.71 10.82 5.48
CA HIS A 83 11.41 10.48 4.92
C HIS A 83 10.42 11.62 5.21
N TYR A 84 9.88 12.19 4.16
CA TYR A 84 8.93 13.29 4.19
C TYR A 84 7.58 12.83 3.65
N VAL A 85 6.53 13.52 4.07
CA VAL A 85 5.18 13.37 3.51
C VAL A 85 4.64 14.72 3.06
N ALA A 86 3.77 14.72 2.06
CA ALA A 86 3.12 15.93 1.56
C ALA A 86 1.75 15.58 0.97
N VAL A 87 0.91 16.60 0.76
CA VAL A 87 -0.34 16.48 0.03
C VAL A 87 -0.05 16.64 -1.47
N GLY A 88 -0.43 15.62 -2.25
CA GLY A 88 -0.33 15.64 -3.70
C GLY A 88 -1.29 16.64 -4.33
N ASN A 89 -1.03 17.06 -5.57
CA ASN A 89 -1.86 18.06 -6.26
C ASN A 89 -3.33 17.63 -6.43
N GLU A 90 -3.60 16.33 -6.37
CA GLU A 90 -4.95 15.75 -6.47
C GLU A 90 -5.50 15.29 -5.10
N GLY A 91 -4.90 15.73 -3.98
CA GLY A 91 -5.29 15.33 -2.62
C GLY A 91 -4.75 13.95 -2.19
N GLN A 92 -3.75 13.44 -2.91
CA GLN A 92 -3.04 12.20 -2.60
C GLN A 92 -2.16 12.35 -1.36
N LEU A 93 -1.79 11.24 -0.73
CA LEU A 93 -0.71 11.22 0.25
C LEU A 93 0.60 10.89 -0.47
N CYS A 94 1.47 11.89 -0.59
CA CYS A 94 2.79 11.71 -1.16
C CYS A 94 3.82 11.36 -0.09
N MET A 95 4.76 10.49 -0.43
CA MET A 95 5.95 10.22 0.35
C MET A 95 7.19 10.55 -0.48
N VAL A 96 8.15 11.21 0.15
CA VAL A 96 9.44 11.58 -0.44
C VAL A 96 10.54 10.99 0.44
N THR A 97 11.48 10.25 -0.15
CA THR A 97 12.63 9.70 0.57
C THR A 97 13.90 10.23 -0.06
N ILE A 98 14.80 10.71 0.80
CA ILE A 98 16.18 11.05 0.46
C ILE A 98 17.08 10.00 1.12
N PRO A 99 17.64 9.05 0.36
CA PRO A 99 18.55 8.05 0.87
C PRO A 99 19.85 8.67 1.39
N LYS A 100 20.52 7.96 2.30
CA LYS A 100 21.87 8.27 2.75
C LYS A 100 22.92 7.62 1.84
N PRO A 101 24.14 8.20 1.77
CA PRO A 101 24.44 9.59 2.09
C PRO A 101 23.64 10.56 1.19
N GLU A 102 23.30 11.74 1.72
CA GLU A 102 22.58 12.79 0.98
C GLU A 102 23.46 13.46 -0.10
N GLN A 103 24.78 13.46 0.16
CA GLN A 103 25.79 14.04 -0.71
C GLN A 103 27.11 13.27 -0.55
N LYS A 104 27.86 13.13 -1.65
CA LYS A 104 29.24 12.65 -1.62
C LYS A 104 30.05 13.32 -2.73
N ASP A 105 31.28 13.70 -2.41
CA ASP A 105 32.21 14.33 -3.36
C ASP A 105 31.60 15.57 -4.07
N ASP A 106 30.85 16.37 -3.30
CA ASP A 106 30.08 17.56 -3.72
C ASP A 106 28.84 17.29 -4.60
N ASP A 107 28.57 16.04 -5.01
CA ASP A 107 27.38 15.66 -5.76
C ASP A 107 26.24 15.21 -4.83
N PHE A 108 25.06 15.80 -5.01
CA PHE A 108 23.84 15.42 -4.28
C PHE A 108 23.21 14.19 -4.91
N GLU A 109 22.70 13.31 -4.07
CA GLU A 109 22.11 12.04 -4.48
C GLU A 109 20.63 12.19 -4.86
N ILE A 110 19.97 11.09 -5.26
CA ILE A 110 18.60 11.14 -5.82
C ILE A 110 17.54 11.01 -4.73
N ALA A 111 16.58 11.92 -4.71
CA ALA A 111 15.33 11.75 -3.98
C ALA A 111 14.30 10.98 -4.82
N GLY A 112 13.54 10.09 -4.18
CA GLY A 112 12.38 9.46 -4.79
C GLY A 112 11.08 10.01 -4.23
N THR A 113 10.03 10.07 -5.05
CA THR A 113 8.68 10.49 -4.64
C THR A 113 7.65 9.52 -5.20
N THR A 114 6.62 9.24 -4.41
CA THR A 114 5.41 8.52 -4.84
C THR A 114 4.18 9.21 -4.26
N CYS A 115 3.06 9.17 -5.00
CA CYS A 115 1.80 9.83 -4.62
C CYS A 115 0.61 8.92 -4.96
N PRO A 116 0.38 7.81 -4.24
CA PRO A 116 -0.80 6.97 -4.47
C PRO A 116 -2.10 7.69 -4.11
N THR A 117 -3.22 7.24 -4.70
CA THR A 117 -4.56 7.71 -4.34
C THR A 117 -4.92 7.34 -2.91
N MET A 118 -5.78 8.12 -2.25
CA MET A 118 -6.17 7.83 -0.87
C MET A 118 -6.88 6.48 -0.71
N ASP A 119 -7.63 6.03 -1.73
CA ASP A 119 -8.21 4.67 -1.76
C ASP A 119 -7.13 3.60 -1.59
N TYR A 120 -6.03 3.74 -2.34
CA TYR A 120 -4.90 2.82 -2.26
C TYR A 120 -4.20 2.90 -0.91
N VAL A 121 -3.99 4.11 -0.39
CA VAL A 121 -3.29 4.37 0.88
C VAL A 121 -3.98 3.73 2.06
N VAL A 122 -5.30 3.86 2.15
CA VAL A 122 -6.10 3.30 3.26
C VAL A 122 -5.98 1.78 3.31
N GLU A 123 -5.90 1.14 2.14
CA GLU A 123 -5.82 -0.32 2.05
C GLU A 123 -4.39 -0.86 2.18
N ASN A 124 -3.43 -0.20 1.53
CA ASN A 124 -2.09 -0.75 1.25
C ASN A 124 -0.95 0.09 1.84
N GLY A 125 -1.20 1.34 2.20
CA GLY A 125 -0.19 2.30 2.61
C GLY A 125 0.49 2.99 1.42
N VAL A 126 1.65 3.60 1.67
CA VAL A 126 2.46 4.29 0.65
C VAL A 126 3.78 3.53 0.46
N PRO A 127 3.93 2.76 -0.64
CA PRO A 127 5.16 2.09 -1.00
C PRO A 127 6.05 3.02 -1.85
N LEU A 128 7.30 3.21 -1.46
CA LEU A 128 8.31 3.95 -2.21
C LEU A 128 9.60 3.15 -2.31
N LYS A 129 10.11 3.02 -3.53
CA LYS A 129 11.49 2.64 -3.78
C LYS A 129 12.23 3.84 -4.35
N VAL A 130 13.46 4.03 -3.89
CA VAL A 130 14.42 4.96 -4.46
C VAL A 130 15.62 4.14 -4.90
N ASP A 131 15.90 4.10 -6.21
CA ASP A 131 17.05 3.39 -6.78
C ASP A 131 18.41 4.00 -6.35
N GLY A 132 18.40 5.13 -5.64
CA GLY A 132 19.60 5.87 -5.29
C GLY A 132 20.34 6.46 -6.50
N GLY A 133 21.30 7.36 -6.26
CA GLY A 133 22.34 7.69 -7.22
C GLY A 133 23.57 6.80 -7.07
N GLU A 134 24.66 7.13 -7.75
CA GLU A 134 25.88 6.31 -7.79
C GLU A 134 26.51 6.07 -6.40
N ASN A 135 26.20 6.91 -5.39
CA ASN A 135 26.78 6.78 -4.06
C ASN A 135 25.77 6.67 -2.92
N SER A 136 24.48 6.79 -3.17
CA SER A 136 23.45 6.57 -2.16
C SER A 136 22.91 5.15 -2.14
N LEU A 137 22.30 4.77 -1.03
CA LEU A 137 21.61 3.50 -0.89
C LEU A 137 20.38 3.41 -1.81
N GLU A 138 20.15 2.21 -2.35
CA GLU A 138 18.85 1.80 -2.89
C GLU A 138 17.92 1.52 -1.70
N VAL A 139 16.91 2.36 -1.48
CA VAL A 139 16.06 2.31 -0.28
C VAL A 139 14.62 1.98 -0.64
N VAL A 140 14.04 1.06 0.13
CA VAL A 140 12.62 0.74 0.13
C VAL A 140 11.99 1.25 1.43
N THR A 141 10.91 2.01 1.30
CA THR A 141 10.15 2.58 2.42
C THR A 141 8.67 2.26 2.24
N TYR A 142 8.04 1.75 3.29
CA TYR A 142 6.60 1.61 3.36
C TYR A 142 6.08 2.46 4.51
N LEU A 143 5.24 3.44 4.21
CA LEU A 143 4.36 4.04 5.21
C LEU A 143 3.11 3.18 5.30
N LEU A 144 2.84 2.61 6.46
CA LEU A 144 1.77 1.63 6.62
C LEU A 144 0.39 2.28 6.77
N PRO A 145 -0.70 1.56 6.42
CA PRO A 145 -2.06 1.97 6.73
C PRO A 145 -2.27 2.31 8.21
N ALA A 146 -3.21 3.21 8.48
CA ALA A 146 -3.64 3.54 9.83
C ALA A 146 -4.10 2.29 10.61
N GLY A 147 -3.89 2.30 11.93
CA GLY A 147 -4.29 1.21 12.83
C GLY A 147 -3.30 0.04 12.90
N ILE A 148 -2.22 0.04 12.12
CA ILE A 148 -1.12 -0.92 12.28
C ILE A 148 -0.10 -0.34 13.26
N SER A 149 0.08 -0.99 14.41
CA SER A 149 1.06 -0.57 15.42
C SER A 149 2.48 -1.01 15.07
N SER A 150 3.50 -0.27 15.50
CA SER A 150 4.90 -0.66 15.36
C SER A 150 5.21 -2.02 15.99
N VAL A 151 4.56 -2.36 17.10
CA VAL A 151 4.68 -3.69 17.74
C VAL A 151 4.19 -4.81 16.81
N THR A 152 3.09 -4.58 16.10
CA THR A 152 2.56 -5.53 15.11
C THR A 152 3.56 -5.77 13.97
N VAL A 153 4.19 -4.70 13.50
CA VAL A 153 5.22 -4.77 12.44
C VAL A 153 6.45 -5.49 12.95
N GLU A 154 6.98 -5.13 14.12
CA GLU A 154 8.17 -5.75 14.71
C GLU A 154 7.99 -7.25 14.98
N ASN A 155 6.80 -7.66 15.43
CA ASN A 155 6.47 -9.07 15.57
C ASN A 155 6.51 -9.81 14.21
N SER A 156 5.98 -9.18 13.17
CA SER A 156 6.02 -9.73 11.81
C SER A 156 7.46 -9.81 11.29
N MET A 157 8.28 -8.78 11.52
CA MET A 157 9.70 -8.76 11.13
C MET A 157 10.53 -9.78 11.90
N THR A 158 10.23 -10.01 13.18
CA THR A 158 10.88 -11.06 13.98
C THR A 158 10.64 -12.45 13.37
N GLY A 159 9.41 -12.72 12.92
CA GLY A 159 9.08 -13.95 12.20
C GLY A 159 9.87 -14.09 10.90
N LEU A 160 9.88 -13.05 10.06
CA LEU A 160 10.63 -13.05 8.79
C LEU A 160 12.14 -13.22 9.00
N ARG A 161 12.75 -12.51 9.94
CA ARG A 161 14.19 -12.65 10.25
C ARG A 161 14.55 -14.06 10.74
N ALA A 162 13.62 -14.78 11.38
CA ALA A 162 13.86 -16.17 11.76
C ALA A 162 13.95 -17.12 10.56
N GLU A 163 13.33 -16.76 9.43
CA GLU A 163 13.38 -17.49 8.16
C GLU A 163 14.59 -17.07 7.30
N HIS A 164 15.13 -15.87 7.53
CA HIS A 164 16.27 -15.29 6.83
C HIS A 164 17.43 -14.95 7.80
N PRO A 165 18.28 -15.92 8.20
CA PRO A 165 19.27 -15.74 9.25
C PRO A 165 20.39 -14.74 8.91
N ASP A 166 20.55 -14.40 7.63
CA ASP A 166 21.52 -13.41 7.16
C ASP A 166 21.01 -11.97 7.33
N ILE A 167 19.69 -11.79 7.52
CA ILE A 167 19.07 -10.49 7.78
C ILE A 167 19.09 -10.21 9.29
N LYS A 168 19.76 -9.13 9.65
CA LYS A 168 19.94 -8.69 11.02
C LYS A 168 18.86 -7.71 11.45
N ALA A 169 18.91 -7.32 12.73
CA ALA A 169 17.97 -6.35 13.26
C ALA A 169 18.15 -4.99 12.58
N GLU A 170 19.40 -4.56 12.38
CA GLU A 170 19.76 -3.27 11.78
C GLU A 170 19.40 -3.13 10.30
N ASP A 171 19.24 -4.23 9.56
CA ASP A 171 18.96 -4.21 8.12
C ASP A 171 17.51 -3.79 7.81
N ILE A 172 16.65 -3.74 8.82
CA ILE A 172 15.24 -3.34 8.71
C ILE A 172 14.89 -2.45 9.91
N GLN A 173 14.39 -1.24 9.64
CA GLN A 173 13.93 -0.32 10.67
C GLN A 173 12.42 -0.15 10.66
N VAL A 174 11.81 -0.36 11.81
CA VAL A 174 10.44 0.03 12.09
C VAL A 174 10.47 1.35 12.87
N ILE A 175 9.86 2.39 12.31
CA ILE A 175 9.83 3.73 12.92
C ILE A 175 8.38 4.08 13.21
N SER A 176 8.11 4.65 14.38
CA SER A 176 6.77 5.11 14.76
C SER A 176 6.85 6.57 15.20
N GLU A 177 6.29 7.46 14.38
CA GLU A 177 6.33 8.90 14.61
C GLU A 177 5.04 9.53 14.11
N ASN A 178 4.49 10.52 14.83
CA ASN A 178 3.28 11.25 14.43
C ASN A 178 2.09 10.34 14.07
N ASP A 179 1.84 9.30 14.88
CA ASP A 179 0.81 8.27 14.66
C ASP A 179 0.95 7.45 13.35
N ALA A 180 2.04 7.62 12.63
CA ALA A 180 2.41 6.81 11.48
C ALA A 180 3.43 5.73 11.85
N VAL A 181 3.46 4.66 11.06
CA VAL A 181 4.46 3.60 11.15
C VAL A 181 5.12 3.41 9.79
N LEU A 182 6.45 3.49 9.77
CA LEU A 182 7.28 3.21 8.60
C LEU A 182 8.02 1.89 8.78
N LEU A 183 8.17 1.17 7.67
CA LEU A 183 9.11 0.07 7.51
C LEU A 183 10.13 0.47 6.46
N VAL A 184 11.40 0.55 6.84
CA VAL A 184 12.50 1.05 5.98
C VAL A 184 13.61 0.01 5.93
N MET A 185 14.13 -0.26 4.72
CA MET A 185 15.26 -1.16 4.50
C MET A 185 15.94 -0.84 3.16
N GLU A 186 17.11 -1.42 2.92
CA GLU A 186 17.71 -1.43 1.58
C GLU A 186 16.93 -2.35 0.63
N GLU A 187 16.99 -2.07 -0.67
CA GLU A 187 16.36 -2.89 -1.71
C GLU A 187 16.89 -4.33 -1.69
N ALA A 188 18.18 -4.53 -1.44
CA ALA A 188 18.77 -5.87 -1.34
C ALA A 188 18.11 -6.71 -0.22
N THR A 189 17.84 -6.09 0.93
CA THR A 189 17.12 -6.73 2.05
C THR A 189 15.68 -7.06 1.65
N ALA A 190 14.99 -6.12 1.00
CA ALA A 190 13.63 -6.37 0.50
C ALA A 190 13.59 -7.54 -0.51
N LYS A 191 14.61 -7.65 -1.39
CA LYS A 191 14.77 -8.75 -2.35
C LYS A 191 14.94 -10.09 -1.65
N GLU A 192 15.78 -10.13 -0.63
CA GLU A 192 16.06 -11.35 0.15
C GLU A 192 14.81 -11.82 0.89
N LEU A 193 14.04 -10.91 1.51
CA LEU A 193 12.77 -11.22 2.18
C LEU A 193 11.69 -11.71 1.23
N GLY A 194 11.70 -11.27 -0.02
CA GLY A 194 10.63 -11.53 -0.98
C GLY A 194 9.30 -10.91 -0.55
N THR A 195 8.29 -11.75 -0.30
CA THR A 195 6.94 -11.26 0.07
C THR A 195 6.88 -10.92 1.56
N ILE A 196 6.66 -9.65 1.87
CA ILE A 196 6.51 -9.17 3.25
C ILE A 196 5.04 -9.14 3.63
N THR A 197 4.67 -9.88 4.68
CA THR A 197 3.30 -9.93 5.21
C THR A 197 3.26 -9.40 6.64
N ILE A 198 2.40 -8.41 6.90
CA ILE A 198 2.15 -7.85 8.23
C ILE A 198 0.86 -8.45 8.78
N ASN A 199 0.98 -9.22 9.86
CA ASN A 199 -0.16 -9.91 10.48
C ASN A 199 -0.97 -8.94 11.34
N ARG A 200 -2.11 -8.44 10.82
CA ARG A 200 -3.04 -7.58 11.56
C ARG A 200 -3.88 -8.43 12.52
N SER A 201 -4.11 -7.94 13.74
CA SER A 201 -4.83 -8.70 14.77
C SER A 201 -6.34 -8.78 14.53
N GLU A 202 -6.92 -7.77 13.88
CA GLU A 202 -8.37 -7.61 13.70
C GLU A 202 -8.78 -7.47 12.22
N ALA A 203 -7.87 -7.74 11.28
CA ALA A 203 -8.10 -7.66 9.85
C ALA A 203 -7.27 -8.71 9.10
N ASP A 204 -7.57 -8.92 7.82
CA ASP A 204 -6.76 -9.79 6.95
C ASP A 204 -5.28 -9.34 6.95
N PRO A 205 -4.30 -10.25 6.81
CA PRO A 205 -2.90 -9.85 6.72
C PRO A 205 -2.68 -8.83 5.60
N LEU A 206 -1.85 -7.82 5.87
CA LEU A 206 -1.44 -6.85 4.85
C LEU A 206 -0.23 -7.43 4.12
N VAL A 207 -0.36 -7.66 2.82
CA VAL A 207 0.77 -8.01 1.95
C VAL A 207 1.32 -6.72 1.36
N LEU A 208 2.58 -6.39 1.65
CA LEU A 208 3.21 -5.18 1.13
C LEU A 208 3.50 -5.33 -0.37
N ALA A 209 3.41 -4.22 -1.09
CA ALA A 209 3.69 -4.20 -2.52
C ALA A 209 5.14 -4.66 -2.81
N SER A 210 5.33 -5.51 -3.83
CA SER A 210 6.67 -5.89 -4.26
C SER A 210 7.33 -4.71 -4.97
N LEU A 211 8.44 -4.22 -4.43
CA LEU A 211 9.19 -3.07 -4.95
C LEU A 211 10.57 -3.46 -5.52
N THR A 212 10.77 -4.73 -5.82
CA THR A 212 12.06 -5.34 -6.13
C THR A 212 12.18 -5.91 -7.54
#